data_AF-A0A199USR3-F1
#
_entry.id   AF-A0A199USR3-F1
#
_cell.length_a   1.000
_cell.length_b   1.000
_cell.length_c   1.000
_cell.angle_alpha   90.00
_cell.angle_beta   90.00
_cell.angle_gamma   90.00
#
_symmetry.space_group_name_H-M   'P 1'
#
loop_
_entity.id
_entity.type
_entity.pdbx_description
1 polymer ?
#
loop_
_entity_poly.entity_id
_entity_poly.type
_entity_poly.pdbx_seq_one_letter_code
_entity_poly.pdbx_strand_id
1 'polypeptide(L)'
;EDETQLLQFLDSKFGKGQTNGPDFFYDPKYALRLCLKEKRMRACVRIYSMMSMHEEAVALALQVDPELAKAEADKVEDDEDLRKKLWLMIAKHVIEQEKGVKRENIRKAIAFLAETGDLLKIEDILPFFPDFVLIDDFKEEICKSLKDYNNQIEILKQEMNDATRGADNIRSDISALAQRYAVIDREEECGVCKRKILTAGALQQIGRGYTSMASMVPFYIFPCGHAFHAQCLIAHVTRCTSQSQAEYILNLQKQLSLLVSKAQKGTGGSGHDDPVTSTTSIDKISLPFIAPEEAEQMTSWEIRPQVSSAQKILPMTMSI
;
A
#
# COMPACT_ATOMS: atom_id res chain seq x y z
N GLU A 1 -48.42 -0.64 -4.41
CA GLU A 1 -48.42 0.46 -5.40
C GLU A 1 -47.02 0.60 -5.94
N ASP A 2 -46.87 0.68 -7.27
CA ASP A 2 -45.57 0.73 -7.95
C ASP A 2 -44.74 1.95 -7.52
N GLU A 3 -43.63 1.72 -6.83
CA GLU A 3 -42.69 2.76 -6.37
C GLU A 3 -41.70 3.19 -7.46
N THR A 4 -41.82 2.63 -8.67
CA THR A 4 -40.87 2.79 -9.78
C THR A 4 -40.75 4.25 -10.24
N GLN A 5 -41.87 4.97 -10.34
CA GLN A 5 -41.88 6.40 -10.72
C GLN A 5 -41.24 7.27 -9.64
N LEU A 6 -41.46 6.94 -8.36
CA LEU A 6 -40.84 7.65 -7.24
C LEU A 6 -39.33 7.43 -7.22
N LEU A 7 -38.87 6.18 -7.41
CA LEU A 7 -37.44 5.87 -7.48
C LEU A 7 -36.76 6.57 -8.66
N GLN A 8 -37.39 6.61 -9.84
CA GLN A 8 -36.89 7.37 -11.00
C GLN A 8 -36.80 8.88 -10.72
N PHE A 9 -37.78 9.44 -10.01
CA PHE A 9 -37.73 10.84 -9.60
C PHE A 9 -36.60 11.11 -8.61
N LEU A 10 -36.39 10.22 -7.64
CA LEU A 10 -35.31 10.33 -6.65
C LEU A 10 -33.92 10.27 -7.30
N ASP A 11 -33.77 9.48 -8.36
CA ASP A 11 -32.54 9.35 -9.16
C ASP A 11 -32.26 10.55 -10.09
N SER A 12 -33.26 11.41 -10.31
CA SER A 12 -33.12 12.55 -11.22
C SER A 12 -32.29 13.66 -10.57
N LYS A 13 -30.98 13.69 -10.86
CA LYS A 13 -30.04 14.72 -10.39
C LYS A 13 -30.21 16.05 -11.14
N PHE A 14 -30.09 17.17 -10.42
CA PHE A 14 -30.07 18.51 -10.98
C PHE A 14 -28.69 18.80 -11.59
N GLY A 15 -28.65 19.26 -12.85
CA GLY A 15 -27.51 19.95 -13.48
C GLY A 15 -26.12 19.29 -13.38
N LYS A 16 -25.61 18.76 -14.50
CA LYS A 16 -24.18 18.42 -14.61
C LYS A 16 -23.32 19.67 -14.34
N GLY A 17 -22.73 19.79 -13.15
CA GLY A 17 -21.53 20.61 -12.91
C GLY A 17 -21.69 21.98 -12.23
N GLN A 18 -22.45 22.11 -11.14
CA GLN A 18 -22.20 23.21 -10.19
C GLN A 18 -21.58 22.66 -8.91
N THR A 19 -20.35 23.04 -8.62
CA THR A 19 -19.54 22.58 -7.48
C THR A 19 -20.09 22.98 -6.10
N ASN A 20 -21.23 23.70 -6.04
CA ASN A 20 -21.87 24.19 -4.81
C ASN A 20 -23.42 24.29 -4.93
N GLY A 21 -24.05 23.63 -5.90
CA GLY A 21 -25.52 23.61 -6.05
C GLY A 21 -26.15 22.41 -5.31
N PRO A 22 -27.45 22.45 -4.95
CA PRO A 22 -28.12 21.26 -4.44
C PRO A 22 -28.17 20.18 -5.54
N ASP A 23 -27.63 19.00 -5.25
CA ASP A 23 -27.57 17.86 -6.19
C ASP A 23 -28.96 17.35 -6.60
N PHE A 24 -30.01 17.70 -5.84
CA PHE A 24 -31.37 17.18 -5.98
C PHE A 24 -32.43 18.30 -5.95
N PHE A 25 -33.57 18.05 -6.63
CA PHE A 25 -34.73 18.94 -6.67
C PHE A 25 -35.53 19.02 -5.36
N TYR A 26 -35.13 18.28 -4.33
CA TYR A 26 -35.84 18.14 -3.06
C TYR A 26 -34.85 18.14 -1.89
N ASP A 27 -35.32 18.51 -0.69
CA ASP A 27 -34.55 18.33 0.55
C ASP A 27 -34.56 16.84 0.93
N PRO A 28 -33.41 16.15 0.90
CA PRO A 28 -33.33 14.72 1.22
C PRO A 28 -33.84 14.39 2.62
N LYS A 29 -33.64 15.28 3.60
CA LYS A 29 -34.07 15.05 5.00
C LYS A 29 -35.58 15.14 5.14
N TYR A 30 -36.22 16.06 4.42
CA TYR A 30 -37.67 16.17 4.40
C TYR A 30 -38.31 14.98 3.64
N ALA A 31 -37.75 14.64 2.47
CA ALA A 31 -38.20 13.50 1.68
C ALA A 31 -38.12 12.19 2.48
N LEU A 32 -37.01 11.95 3.18
CA LEU A 32 -36.83 10.78 4.04
C LEU A 32 -37.90 10.69 5.12
N ARG A 33 -38.20 11.79 5.82
CA ARG A 33 -39.23 11.82 6.87
C ARG A 33 -40.61 11.49 6.32
N LEU A 34 -40.93 11.97 5.13
CA LEU A 34 -42.19 11.69 4.46
C LEU A 34 -42.27 10.22 4.01
N CYS A 35 -41.22 9.71 3.37
CA CYS A 35 -41.15 8.31 2.95
C CYS A 35 -41.22 7.33 4.13
N LEU A 36 -40.62 7.65 5.28
CA LEU A 36 -40.74 6.86 6.50
C LEU A 36 -42.18 6.86 7.05
N LYS A 37 -42.87 8.01 7.03
CA LYS A 37 -44.26 8.12 7.47
C LYS A 37 -45.19 7.27 6.59
N GLU A 38 -44.98 7.30 5.28
CA GLU A 38 -45.75 6.55 4.29
C GLU A 38 -45.26 5.10 4.10
N LYS A 39 -44.29 4.63 4.92
CA LYS A 39 -43.70 3.29 4.89
C LYS A 39 -43.11 2.88 3.53
N ARG A 40 -42.58 3.84 2.77
CA ARG A 40 -41.93 3.63 1.46
C ARG A 40 -40.46 3.26 1.66
N MET A 41 -40.20 2.04 2.07
CA MET A 41 -38.88 1.59 2.54
C MET A 41 -37.81 1.59 1.44
N ARG A 42 -38.13 1.18 0.20
CA ARG A 42 -37.17 1.18 -0.91
C ARG A 42 -36.73 2.59 -1.28
N ALA A 43 -37.66 3.55 -1.26
CA ALA A 43 -37.36 4.96 -1.45
C ALA A 43 -36.46 5.51 -0.33
N CYS A 44 -36.70 5.10 0.91
CA CYS A 44 -35.84 5.48 2.04
C CYS A 44 -34.41 4.95 1.90
N VAL A 45 -34.22 3.67 1.51
CA VAL A 45 -32.89 3.10 1.23
C VAL A 45 -32.17 3.94 0.18
N ARG A 46 -32.88 4.31 -0.89
CA ARG A 46 -32.30 5.12 -1.96
C ARG A 46 -31.89 6.51 -1.48
N ILE A 47 -32.71 7.16 -0.65
CA ILE A 47 -32.38 8.47 -0.07
C ILE A 47 -31.17 8.37 0.86
N TYR A 48 -31.08 7.35 1.71
CA TYR A 48 -29.90 7.12 2.56
C TYR A 48 -28.62 6.89 1.74
N SER A 49 -28.70 6.09 0.67
CA SER A 49 -27.62 5.89 -0.30
C SER A 49 -27.12 7.20 -0.90
N MET A 50 -28.04 8.09 -1.30
CA MET A 50 -27.71 9.41 -1.86
C MET A 50 -27.13 10.38 -0.83
N MET A 51 -27.45 10.21 0.45
CA MET A 51 -26.87 10.99 1.55
C MET A 51 -25.53 10.42 2.04
N SER A 52 -24.99 9.40 1.37
CA SER A 52 -23.78 8.66 1.79
C SER A 52 -23.88 8.01 3.18
N MET A 53 -25.11 7.74 3.63
CA MET A 53 -25.42 7.05 4.87
C MET A 53 -25.63 5.57 4.59
N HIS A 54 -24.54 4.88 4.22
CA HIS A 54 -24.61 3.50 3.74
C HIS A 54 -24.99 2.48 4.84
N GLU A 55 -24.60 2.73 6.09
CA GLU A 55 -24.94 1.85 7.22
C GLU A 55 -26.46 1.80 7.45
N GLU A 56 -27.11 2.96 7.49
CA GLU A 56 -28.55 3.09 7.64
C GLU A 56 -29.29 2.57 6.40
N ALA A 57 -28.72 2.80 5.20
CA ALA A 57 -29.27 2.27 3.96
C ALA A 57 -29.32 0.74 3.98
N VAL A 58 -28.22 0.08 4.33
CA VAL A 58 -28.13 -1.40 4.40
C VAL A 58 -29.01 -1.94 5.53
N ALA A 59 -29.01 -1.31 6.72
CA ALA A 59 -29.87 -1.74 7.83
C ALA A 59 -31.37 -1.68 7.48
N LEU A 60 -31.78 -0.68 6.69
CA LEU A 60 -33.15 -0.58 6.19
C LEU A 60 -33.43 -1.54 5.04
N ALA A 61 -32.46 -1.74 4.14
CA ALA A 61 -32.57 -2.68 3.02
C ALA A 61 -32.74 -4.12 3.51
N LEU A 62 -32.04 -4.51 4.57
CA LEU A 62 -32.17 -5.84 5.19
C LEU A 62 -33.61 -6.14 5.66
N GLN A 63 -34.41 -5.13 6.03
CA GLN A 63 -35.81 -5.32 6.40
C GLN A 63 -36.74 -5.51 5.20
N VAL A 64 -36.31 -5.14 4.00
CA VAL A 64 -37.09 -5.17 2.76
C VAL A 64 -36.72 -6.38 1.92
N ASP A 65 -35.43 -6.47 1.56
CA ASP A 65 -34.88 -7.48 0.67
C ASP A 65 -33.36 -7.59 0.89
N PRO A 66 -32.84 -8.75 1.32
CA PRO A 66 -31.40 -8.95 1.53
C PRO A 66 -30.57 -8.76 0.25
N GLU A 67 -31.14 -9.01 -0.94
CA GLU A 67 -30.43 -8.79 -2.21
C GLU A 67 -30.24 -7.29 -2.50
N LEU A 68 -31.20 -6.45 -2.07
CA LEU A 68 -31.05 -4.99 -2.15
C LEU A 68 -29.94 -4.50 -1.20
N ALA A 69 -29.77 -5.15 -0.05
CA ALA A 69 -28.72 -4.81 0.91
C ALA A 69 -27.32 -5.12 0.33
N LYS A 70 -27.14 -6.28 -0.33
CA LYS A 70 -25.90 -6.64 -1.04
C LYS A 70 -25.56 -5.61 -2.13
N ALA A 71 -26.53 -5.28 -2.98
CA ALA A 71 -26.35 -4.30 -4.05
C ALA A 71 -26.03 -2.88 -3.54
N GLU A 72 -26.41 -2.54 -2.31
CA GLU A 72 -26.04 -1.25 -1.70
C GLU A 72 -24.64 -1.29 -1.09
N ALA A 73 -24.23 -2.41 -0.50
CA ALA A 73 -22.87 -2.60 0.01
C ALA A 73 -21.83 -2.58 -1.13
N ASP A 74 -22.15 -3.16 -2.28
CA ASP A 74 -21.25 -3.19 -3.45
C ASP A 74 -21.01 -1.82 -4.09
N LYS A 75 -21.87 -0.83 -3.84
CA LYS A 75 -21.66 0.54 -4.35
C LYS A 75 -20.52 1.27 -3.64
N VAL A 76 -20.11 0.79 -2.46
CA VAL A 76 -19.03 1.39 -1.67
C VAL A 76 -17.71 0.78 -2.15
N GLU A 77 -17.14 1.33 -3.23
CA GLU A 77 -15.87 0.86 -3.80
C GLU A 77 -14.64 1.56 -3.18
N ASP A 78 -14.81 2.78 -2.68
CA ASP A 78 -13.70 3.63 -2.23
C ASP A 78 -13.19 3.31 -0.81
N ASP A 79 -14.00 2.64 0.01
CA ASP A 79 -13.73 2.35 1.42
C ASP A 79 -13.93 0.86 1.73
N GLU A 80 -12.83 0.11 1.68
CA GLU A 80 -12.79 -1.32 1.96
C GLU A 80 -13.24 -1.67 3.39
N ASP A 81 -12.91 -0.82 4.38
CA ASP A 81 -13.27 -1.06 5.79
C ASP A 81 -14.77 -0.89 6.00
N LEU A 82 -15.35 0.16 5.42
CA LEU A 82 -16.79 0.37 5.44
C LEU A 82 -17.50 -0.75 4.66
N ARG A 83 -17.00 -1.12 3.48
CA ARG A 83 -17.54 -2.23 2.69
C ARG A 83 -17.54 -3.53 3.49
N LYS A 84 -16.43 -3.86 4.15
CA LYS A 84 -16.31 -5.03 5.03
C LYS A 84 -17.33 -4.98 6.17
N LYS A 85 -17.50 -3.83 6.82
CA LYS A 85 -18.48 -3.63 7.89
C LYS A 85 -19.93 -3.85 7.43
N LEU A 86 -20.30 -3.32 6.26
CA LEU A 86 -21.63 -3.49 5.68
C LEU A 86 -21.90 -4.96 5.34
N TRP A 87 -20.94 -5.64 4.71
CA TRP A 87 -21.03 -7.06 4.38
C TRP A 87 -21.14 -7.95 5.64
N LEU A 88 -20.43 -7.62 6.73
CA LEU A 88 -20.59 -8.32 8.01
C LEU A 88 -21.98 -8.12 8.62
N MET A 89 -22.55 -6.92 8.49
CA MET A 89 -23.90 -6.64 8.97
C MET A 89 -24.95 -7.45 8.19
N ILE A 90 -24.77 -7.59 6.88
CA ILE A 90 -25.59 -8.46 6.03
C ILE A 90 -25.41 -9.93 6.42
N ALA A 91 -24.17 -10.40 6.58
CA ALA A 91 -23.86 -11.77 6.96
C ALA A 91 -24.54 -12.15 8.27
N LYS A 92 -24.38 -11.30 9.29
CA LYS A 92 -25.02 -11.49 10.61
C LYS A 92 -26.53 -11.65 10.47
N HIS A 93 -27.17 -10.79 9.67
CA HIS A 93 -28.61 -10.83 9.48
C HIS A 93 -29.06 -12.11 8.76
N VAL A 94 -28.38 -12.50 7.67
CA VAL A 94 -28.71 -13.70 6.90
C VAL A 94 -28.55 -14.97 7.75
N ILE A 95 -27.53 -15.01 8.60
CA ILE A 95 -27.22 -16.17 9.46
C ILE A 95 -28.14 -16.24 10.70
N GLU A 96 -28.44 -15.11 11.35
CA GLU A 96 -29.26 -15.05 12.57
C GLU A 96 -30.78 -15.12 12.31
N GLN A 97 -31.28 -14.56 11.20
CA GLN A 97 -32.72 -14.50 10.95
C GLN A 97 -33.33 -15.84 10.56
N GLU A 98 -32.57 -16.74 9.95
CA GLU A 98 -33.11 -18.03 9.53
C GLU A 98 -33.22 -19.01 10.71
N LYS A 99 -34.48 -19.23 11.15
CA LYS A 99 -34.89 -20.33 12.06
C LYS A 99 -34.82 -21.72 11.40
N GLY A 100 -33.95 -21.89 10.41
CA GLY A 100 -33.77 -23.12 9.65
C GLY A 100 -33.07 -24.22 10.44
N VAL A 101 -32.96 -25.40 9.83
CA VAL A 101 -32.09 -26.46 10.33
C VAL A 101 -30.65 -25.94 10.29
N LYS A 102 -29.92 -26.03 11.42
CA LYS A 102 -28.56 -25.47 11.60
C LYS A 102 -27.60 -25.72 10.42
N ARG A 103 -27.72 -26.87 9.76
CA ARG A 103 -26.89 -27.27 8.61
C ARG A 103 -27.12 -26.45 7.34
N GLU A 104 -28.34 -25.96 7.14
CA GLU A 104 -28.68 -25.13 5.99
C GLU A 104 -28.10 -23.72 6.15
N ASN A 105 -28.14 -23.16 7.37
CA ASN A 105 -27.54 -21.87 7.67
C ASN A 105 -26.02 -21.88 7.42
N ILE A 106 -25.35 -22.99 7.72
CA ILE A 106 -23.91 -23.16 7.46
C ILE A 106 -23.62 -23.15 5.95
N ARG A 107 -24.37 -23.93 5.15
CA ARG A 107 -24.19 -23.97 3.69
C ARG A 107 -24.41 -22.61 3.04
N LYS A 108 -25.41 -21.87 3.50
CA LYS A 108 -25.68 -20.52 3.01
C LYS A 108 -24.60 -19.53 3.41
N ALA A 109 -24.04 -19.64 4.62
CA ALA A 109 -22.93 -18.80 5.02
C ALA A 109 -21.65 -19.09 4.20
N ILE A 110 -21.40 -20.36 3.85
CA ILE A 110 -20.30 -20.74 2.94
C ILE A 110 -20.56 -20.18 1.53
N ALA A 111 -21.79 -20.29 1.01
CA ALA A 111 -22.16 -19.67 -0.26
C ALA A 111 -22.00 -18.14 -0.23
N PHE A 112 -22.37 -17.51 0.88
CA PHE A 112 -22.21 -16.08 1.10
C PHE A 112 -20.73 -15.65 1.11
N LEU A 113 -19.86 -16.40 1.77
CA LEU A 113 -18.40 -16.16 1.73
C LEU A 113 -17.87 -16.26 0.29
N ALA A 114 -18.34 -17.24 -0.48
CA ALA A 114 -17.95 -17.38 -1.88
C ALA A 114 -18.42 -16.20 -2.75
N GLU A 115 -19.57 -15.60 -2.45
CA GLU A 115 -20.07 -14.39 -3.14
C GLU A 115 -19.26 -13.13 -2.80
N THR A 116 -18.75 -13.01 -1.57
CA THR A 116 -18.02 -11.80 -1.11
C THR A 116 -16.62 -11.63 -1.69
N GLY A 117 -16.04 -12.65 -2.34
CA GLY A 117 -14.74 -12.56 -3.01
C GLY A 117 -13.61 -12.01 -2.13
N ASP A 118 -13.02 -12.86 -1.29
CA ASP A 118 -11.90 -12.57 -0.35
C ASP A 118 -12.10 -11.40 0.65
N LEU A 119 -13.17 -10.61 0.54
CA LEU A 119 -13.49 -9.50 1.45
C LEU A 119 -13.77 -9.98 2.88
N LEU A 120 -14.51 -11.10 3.00
CA LEU A 120 -14.79 -11.76 4.27
C LEU A 120 -14.10 -13.10 4.33
N LYS A 121 -13.57 -13.44 5.51
CA LYS A 121 -13.01 -14.75 5.80
C LYS A 121 -13.93 -15.56 6.70
N ILE A 122 -13.70 -16.86 6.74
CA ILE A 122 -14.40 -17.76 7.65
C ILE A 122 -14.33 -17.29 9.10
N GLU A 123 -13.17 -16.75 9.51
CA GLU A 123 -12.94 -16.17 10.84
C GLU A 123 -13.92 -15.07 11.21
N ASP A 124 -14.36 -14.27 10.24
CA ASP A 124 -15.23 -13.12 10.50
C ASP A 124 -16.69 -13.56 10.74
N ILE A 125 -17.12 -14.71 10.17
CA ILE A 125 -18.50 -15.21 10.30
C ILE A 125 -18.68 -16.24 11.41
N LEU A 126 -17.60 -16.90 11.85
CA LEU A 126 -17.63 -17.89 12.92
C LEU A 126 -18.31 -17.39 14.21
N PRO A 127 -18.12 -16.12 14.66
CA PRO A 127 -18.78 -15.59 15.85
C PRO A 127 -20.31 -15.55 15.79
N PHE A 128 -20.90 -15.60 14.59
CA PHE A 128 -22.37 -15.59 14.43
C PHE A 128 -23.01 -16.97 14.65
N PHE A 129 -22.20 -18.02 14.76
CA PHE A 129 -22.68 -19.37 15.00
C PHE A 129 -22.67 -19.73 16.50
N PRO A 130 -23.65 -20.51 16.97
CA PRO A 130 -23.66 -20.96 18.37
C PRO A 130 -22.53 -21.96 18.65
N ASP A 131 -22.10 -22.06 19.91
CA ASP A 131 -20.96 -22.89 20.37
C ASP A 131 -21.03 -24.39 20.00
N PHE A 132 -22.20 -24.91 19.66
CA PHE A 132 -22.44 -26.34 19.37
C PHE A 132 -22.54 -26.68 17.87
N VAL A 133 -21.97 -25.87 16.98
CA VAL A 133 -21.86 -26.24 15.57
C VAL A 133 -20.75 -27.26 15.36
N LEU A 134 -21.05 -28.32 14.60
CA LEU A 134 -20.07 -29.35 14.27
C LEU A 134 -19.02 -28.76 13.32
N ILE A 135 -17.75 -28.78 13.75
CA ILE A 135 -16.60 -28.32 12.96
C ILE A 135 -16.52 -29.04 11.60
N ASP A 136 -17.03 -30.27 11.51
CA ASP A 136 -17.07 -31.05 10.28
C ASP A 136 -17.77 -30.32 9.12
N ASP A 137 -18.78 -29.49 9.39
CA ASP A 137 -19.49 -28.75 8.33
C ASP A 137 -18.65 -27.58 7.75
N PHE A 138 -17.61 -27.11 8.46
CA PHE A 138 -16.70 -26.05 8.01
C PHE A 138 -15.31 -26.55 7.61
N LYS A 139 -15.05 -27.85 7.78
CA LYS A 139 -13.72 -28.44 7.62
C LYS A 139 -13.07 -28.08 6.29
N GLU A 140 -13.80 -28.15 5.19
CA GLU A 140 -13.26 -27.87 3.86
C GLU A 140 -12.84 -26.40 3.71
N GLU A 141 -13.68 -25.47 4.17
CA GLU A 141 -13.40 -24.03 4.06
C GLU A 141 -12.27 -23.60 5.01
N ILE A 142 -12.20 -24.19 6.20
CA ILE A 142 -11.08 -24.00 7.14
C ILE A 142 -9.78 -24.53 6.51
N CYS A 143 -9.80 -25.73 5.94
CA CYS A 143 -8.64 -26.30 5.27
C CYS A 143 -8.18 -25.45 4.07
N LYS A 144 -9.11 -24.85 3.33
CA LYS A 144 -8.80 -23.93 2.23
C LYS A 144 -8.15 -22.64 2.77
N SER A 145 -8.79 -21.99 3.74
CA SER A 145 -8.26 -20.77 4.37
C SER A 145 -6.85 -20.98 4.94
N LEU A 146 -6.61 -22.10 5.62
CA LEU A 146 -5.27 -22.43 6.16
C LEU A 146 -4.21 -22.64 5.06
N LYS A 147 -4.58 -23.24 3.93
CA LYS A 147 -3.67 -23.39 2.79
C LYS A 147 -3.34 -22.02 2.18
N ASP A 148 -4.34 -21.14 2.06
CA ASP A 148 -4.15 -19.81 1.50
C ASP A 148 -3.23 -18.97 2.39
N TYR A 149 -3.39 -19.03 3.72
CA TYR A 149 -2.45 -18.41 4.65
C TYR A 149 -1.03 -18.97 4.52
N ASN A 150 -0.88 -20.28 4.43
CA ASN A 150 0.44 -20.89 4.27
C ASN A 150 1.11 -20.47 2.95
N ASN A 151 0.35 -20.37 1.86
CA ASN A 151 0.85 -19.87 0.59
C ASN A 151 1.26 -18.40 0.66
N GLN A 152 0.46 -17.54 1.30
CA GLN A 152 0.78 -16.13 1.51
C GLN A 152 2.06 -15.96 2.34
N ILE A 153 2.23 -16.78 3.37
CA ILE A 153 3.46 -16.80 4.19
C ILE A 153 4.68 -17.16 3.32
N GLU A 154 4.57 -18.17 2.46
CA GLU A 154 5.69 -18.56 1.59
C GLU A 154 6.03 -17.49 0.54
N ILE A 155 5.02 -16.82 -0.04
CA ILE A 155 5.24 -15.68 -0.95
C ILE A 155 5.98 -14.56 -0.21
N LEU A 156 5.50 -14.18 0.98
CA LEU A 156 6.11 -13.10 1.76
C LEU A 156 7.55 -13.44 2.18
N LYS A 157 7.83 -14.69 2.54
CA LYS A 157 9.19 -15.16 2.81
C LYS A 157 10.08 -15.06 1.57
N GLN A 158 9.56 -15.40 0.40
CA GLN A 158 10.30 -15.28 -0.85
C GLN A 158 10.62 -13.81 -1.16
N GLU A 159 9.63 -12.92 -1.04
CA GLU A 159 9.82 -11.48 -1.23
C GLU A 159 10.87 -10.90 -0.27
N MET A 160 10.84 -11.32 1.01
CA MET A 160 11.84 -10.93 2.00
C MET A 160 13.25 -11.41 1.62
N ASN A 161 13.38 -12.65 1.15
CA ASN A 161 14.67 -13.20 0.70
C ASN A 161 15.21 -12.45 -0.53
N ASP A 162 14.34 -12.12 -1.48
CA ASP A 162 14.72 -11.39 -2.70
C ASP A 162 15.12 -9.94 -2.38
N ALA A 163 14.38 -9.28 -1.48
CA ALA A 163 14.74 -7.94 -0.98
C ALA A 163 16.08 -7.95 -0.23
N THR A 164 16.33 -8.98 0.60
CA THR A 164 17.59 -9.14 1.34
C THR A 164 18.77 -9.34 0.38
N ARG A 165 18.63 -10.21 -0.62
CA ARG A 165 19.63 -10.42 -1.68
C ARG A 165 19.89 -9.14 -2.48
N GLY A 166 18.83 -8.39 -2.79
CA GLY A 166 18.95 -7.08 -3.45
C GLY A 166 19.76 -6.09 -2.61
N ALA A 167 19.48 -6.02 -1.32
CA ALA A 167 20.23 -5.17 -0.39
C ALA A 167 21.71 -5.60 -0.26
N ASP A 168 21.99 -6.90 -0.18
CA ASP A 168 23.37 -7.42 -0.12
C ASP A 168 24.19 -7.10 -1.37
N ASN A 169 23.57 -7.21 -2.55
CA ASN A 169 24.21 -6.82 -3.81
C ASN A 169 24.58 -5.32 -3.79
N ILE A 170 23.65 -4.46 -3.33
CA ILE A 170 23.90 -3.02 -3.19
C ILE A 170 25.04 -2.75 -2.20
N ARG A 171 25.06 -3.43 -1.04
CA ARG A 171 26.14 -3.30 -0.04
C ARG A 171 27.50 -3.70 -0.60
N SER A 172 27.53 -4.79 -1.37
CA SER A 172 28.75 -5.26 -2.06
C SER A 172 29.23 -4.22 -3.07
N ASP A 173 28.33 -3.66 -3.88
CA ASP A 173 28.66 -2.63 -4.86
C ASP A 173 29.17 -1.35 -4.22
N ILE A 174 28.55 -0.90 -3.12
CA ILE A 174 29.02 0.25 -2.33
C ILE A 174 30.42 -0.01 -1.78
N SER A 175 30.66 -1.20 -1.20
CA SER A 175 31.96 -1.57 -0.65
C SER A 175 33.05 -1.59 -1.73
N ALA A 176 32.73 -2.14 -2.90
CA ALA A 176 33.63 -2.16 -4.05
C ALA A 176 33.86 -0.76 -4.63
N LEU A 177 32.88 0.15 -4.56
CA LEU A 177 33.03 1.55 -4.97
C LEU A 177 33.86 2.35 -3.97
N ALA A 178 33.71 2.12 -2.66
CA ALA A 178 34.48 2.80 -1.62
C ALA A 178 36.00 2.54 -1.72
N GLN A 179 36.40 1.37 -2.24
CA GLN A 179 37.80 1.03 -2.48
C GLN A 179 38.41 1.70 -3.73
N ARG A 180 37.59 2.29 -4.61
CA ARG A 180 38.09 2.99 -5.80
C ARG A 180 38.46 4.41 -5.44
N TYR A 181 39.75 4.66 -5.28
CA TYR A 181 40.29 6.02 -5.15
C TYR A 181 41.17 6.36 -6.35
N ALA A 182 41.20 7.64 -6.70
CA ALA A 182 42.14 8.20 -7.65
C ALA A 182 42.95 9.27 -6.93
N VAL A 183 44.28 9.21 -7.05
CA VAL A 183 45.18 10.21 -6.48
C VAL A 183 45.32 11.34 -7.51
N ILE A 184 45.07 12.58 -7.09
CA ILE A 184 45.14 13.77 -7.93
C ILE A 184 46.22 14.69 -7.39
N ASP A 185 47.03 15.26 -8.28
CA ASP A 185 47.95 16.33 -7.91
C ASP A 185 47.18 17.62 -7.56
N ARG A 186 47.69 18.40 -6.60
CA ARG A 186 47.13 19.70 -6.22
C ARG A 186 47.16 20.71 -7.38
N GLU A 187 48.06 20.49 -8.33
CA GLU A 187 48.25 21.34 -9.51
C GLU A 187 47.47 20.86 -10.74
N GLU A 188 46.68 19.78 -10.65
CA GLU A 188 45.92 19.23 -11.79
C GLU A 188 44.90 20.24 -12.34
N GLU A 189 44.95 20.46 -13.66
CA GLU A 189 44.14 21.45 -14.36
C GLU A 189 42.98 20.82 -15.15
N CYS A 190 41.86 21.54 -15.22
CA CYS A 190 40.77 21.16 -16.09
C CYS A 190 41.16 21.19 -17.57
N GLY A 191 40.95 20.10 -18.29
CA GLY A 191 41.24 20.00 -19.73
C GLY A 191 40.50 21.03 -20.61
N VAL A 192 39.38 21.59 -20.15
CA VAL A 192 38.58 22.59 -20.88
C VAL A 192 38.94 24.02 -20.49
N CYS A 193 38.93 24.36 -19.19
CA CYS A 193 39.11 25.75 -18.74
C CYS A 193 40.51 26.08 -18.22
N LYS A 194 41.41 25.09 -18.14
CA LYS A 194 42.81 25.24 -17.67
C LYS A 194 42.96 25.82 -16.26
N ARG A 195 41.90 25.77 -15.45
CA ARG A 195 41.95 26.13 -14.02
C ARG A 195 42.11 24.86 -13.18
N LYS A 196 42.79 24.99 -12.04
CA LYS A 196 42.96 23.90 -11.08
C LYS A 196 41.63 23.28 -10.67
N ILE A 197 41.59 21.95 -10.59
CA ILE A 197 40.39 21.18 -10.28
C ILE A 197 39.94 21.39 -8.83
N LEU A 198 40.88 21.42 -7.89
CA LEU A 198 40.63 21.48 -6.44
C LEU A 198 40.43 22.89 -5.88
N THR A 199 40.43 23.94 -6.71
CA THR A 199 40.24 25.31 -6.22
C THR A 199 38.78 25.54 -5.81
N ALA A 200 38.54 25.71 -4.51
CA ALA A 200 37.28 26.19 -4.00
C ALA A 200 37.06 27.65 -4.43
N GLY A 201 36.09 27.90 -5.30
CA GLY A 201 35.57 29.25 -5.56
C GLY A 201 36.43 30.15 -6.45
N ALA A 202 36.23 30.05 -7.76
CA ALA A 202 36.41 31.18 -8.70
C ALA A 202 35.07 31.55 -9.36
N LEU A 203 33.97 31.46 -8.61
CA LEU A 203 32.78 32.29 -8.83
C LEU A 203 32.80 33.39 -7.78
N GLN A 204 33.58 34.42 -8.09
CA GLN A 204 33.44 35.69 -7.39
C GLN A 204 32.07 36.27 -7.79
N GLN A 205 31.32 36.68 -6.76
CA GLN A 205 30.03 37.38 -6.78
C GLN A 205 28.80 36.54 -7.15
N ILE A 206 28.15 35.95 -6.14
CA ILE A 206 26.79 36.31 -5.69
C ILE A 206 26.53 35.62 -4.33
N GLY A 207 26.39 36.44 -3.29
CA GLY A 207 25.43 36.20 -2.20
C GLY A 207 25.63 35.05 -1.20
N ARG A 208 26.08 35.45 0.01
CA ARG A 208 25.67 34.98 1.35
C ARG A 208 26.30 33.71 1.94
N GLY A 209 26.94 33.92 3.10
CA GLY A 209 26.64 33.18 4.32
C GLY A 209 27.56 32.00 4.63
N TYR A 210 28.46 32.22 5.59
CA TYR A 210 29.18 31.25 6.43
C TYR A 210 28.67 29.79 6.38
N THR A 211 29.36 28.93 5.61
CA THR A 211 29.55 27.51 5.94
C THR A 211 31.00 27.13 5.63
N SER A 212 31.81 27.08 6.68
CA SER A 212 33.19 26.63 6.64
C SER A 212 33.24 25.09 6.57
N MET A 213 32.93 24.53 5.40
CA MET A 213 33.52 23.30 4.85
C MET A 213 33.28 23.39 3.35
N ALA A 214 34.34 23.72 2.61
CA ALA A 214 34.32 24.01 1.19
C ALA A 214 33.49 22.99 0.40
N SER A 215 32.33 23.43 -0.11
CA SER A 215 31.59 22.68 -1.13
C SER A 215 32.47 22.60 -2.37
N MET A 216 33.21 21.49 -2.50
CA MET A 216 34.04 21.24 -3.67
C MET A 216 33.11 21.16 -4.88
N VAL A 217 33.43 21.89 -5.94
CA VAL A 217 32.69 21.79 -7.21
C VAL A 217 32.87 20.36 -7.72
N PRO A 218 31.80 19.63 -8.07
CA PRO A 218 31.93 18.27 -8.57
C PRO A 218 32.81 18.25 -9.82
N PHE A 219 33.67 17.25 -9.91
CA PHE A 219 34.61 17.06 -11.01
C PHE A 219 34.66 15.58 -11.41
N TYR A 220 35.09 15.32 -12.63
CA TYR A 220 35.26 13.98 -13.18
C TYR A 220 36.74 13.73 -13.49
N ILE A 221 37.22 12.54 -13.18
CA ILE A 221 38.54 12.04 -13.56
C ILE A 221 38.32 10.82 -14.43
N PHE A 222 39.00 10.78 -15.57
CA PHE A 222 38.99 9.61 -16.45
C PHE A 222 40.16 8.68 -16.13
N PRO A 223 40.06 7.37 -16.41
CA PRO A 223 41.17 6.42 -16.22
C PRO A 223 42.46 6.79 -16.99
N CYS A 224 42.36 7.62 -18.02
CA CYS A 224 43.50 8.18 -18.76
C CYS A 224 44.21 9.34 -18.04
N GLY A 225 43.80 9.68 -16.81
CA GLY A 225 44.41 10.73 -15.97
C GLY A 225 43.81 12.12 -16.15
N HIS A 226 43.07 12.38 -17.23
CA HIS A 226 42.48 13.70 -17.48
C HIS A 226 41.36 14.04 -16.49
N ALA A 227 41.41 15.26 -15.93
CA ALA A 227 40.41 15.78 -15.03
C ALA A 227 39.61 16.96 -15.62
N PHE A 228 38.33 17.06 -15.27
CA PHE A 228 37.42 18.11 -15.75
C PHE A 228 36.44 18.55 -14.66
N HIS A 229 36.17 19.85 -14.53
CA HIS A 229 35.01 20.31 -13.76
C HIS A 229 33.72 19.77 -14.38
N ALA A 230 32.75 19.36 -13.57
CA ALA A 230 31.49 18.81 -14.08
C ALA A 230 30.80 19.76 -15.06
N GLN A 231 30.74 21.05 -14.73
CA GLN A 231 30.12 22.05 -15.60
C GLN A 231 30.88 22.24 -16.93
N CYS A 232 32.21 22.18 -16.90
CA CYS A 232 33.04 22.30 -18.10
C CYS A 232 32.90 21.08 -19.00
N LEU A 233 32.82 19.87 -18.41
CA LEU A 233 32.62 18.64 -19.16
C LEU A 233 31.22 18.60 -19.79
N ILE A 234 30.17 18.94 -19.03
CA ILE A 234 28.79 19.00 -19.54
C ILE A 234 28.71 19.98 -20.70
N ALA A 235 29.20 21.22 -20.53
CA ALA A 235 29.18 22.22 -21.60
C ALA A 235 29.95 21.75 -22.86
N HIS A 236 31.05 21.02 -22.67
CA HIS A 236 31.82 20.46 -23.78
C HIS A 236 31.05 19.35 -24.51
N VAL A 237 30.47 18.40 -23.77
CA VAL A 237 29.71 17.26 -24.33
C VAL A 237 28.45 17.76 -25.04
N THR A 238 27.67 18.67 -24.42
CA THR A 238 26.47 19.24 -25.02
C THR A 238 26.76 19.95 -26.35
N ARG A 239 27.96 20.51 -26.54
CA ARG A 239 28.38 21.19 -27.79
C ARG A 239 28.85 20.22 -28.88
N CYS A 240 29.36 19.05 -28.53
CA CYS A 240 29.95 18.09 -29.46
C CYS A 240 28.99 16.94 -29.86
N THR A 241 27.78 16.93 -29.31
CA THR A 241 26.78 15.88 -29.46
C THR A 241 25.61 16.35 -30.35
N SER A 242 24.83 15.42 -30.91
CA SER A 242 23.64 15.75 -31.71
C SER A 242 22.59 16.50 -30.90
N GLN A 243 21.75 17.29 -31.58
CA GLN A 243 20.77 18.16 -30.92
C GLN A 243 19.77 17.40 -30.03
N SER A 244 19.32 16.22 -30.45
CA SER A 244 18.43 15.36 -29.65
C SER A 244 19.06 14.87 -28.34
N GLN A 245 20.35 14.53 -28.38
CA GLN A 245 21.09 14.06 -27.21
C GLN A 245 21.50 15.21 -26.29
N ALA A 246 21.79 16.39 -26.84
CA ALA A 246 22.01 17.62 -26.06
C ALA A 246 20.75 18.03 -25.27
N GLU A 247 19.58 18.01 -25.90
CA GLU A 247 18.29 18.26 -25.24
C GLU A 247 18.00 17.24 -24.14
N TYR A 248 18.31 15.96 -24.39
CA TYR A 248 18.16 14.90 -23.41
C TYR A 248 19.06 15.12 -22.17
N ILE A 249 20.34 15.46 -22.36
CA ILE A 249 21.28 15.76 -21.27
C ILE A 249 20.78 16.95 -20.42
N LEU A 250 20.28 18.01 -21.05
CA LEU A 250 19.73 19.17 -20.34
C LEU A 250 18.45 18.84 -19.57
N ASN A 251 17.58 17.97 -20.14
CA ASN A 251 16.38 17.50 -19.46
C ASN A 251 16.74 16.70 -18.20
N LEU A 252 17.69 15.76 -18.31
CA LEU A 252 18.21 14.99 -17.17
C LEU A 252 18.80 15.89 -16.09
N GLN A 253 19.59 16.90 -16.47
CA GLN A 253 20.14 17.87 -15.51
C GLN A 253 19.05 18.63 -14.75
N LYS A 254 17.96 18.99 -15.43
CA LYS A 254 16.80 19.63 -14.80
C LYS A 254 16.09 18.68 -13.84
N GLN A 255 15.90 17.42 -14.22
CA GLN A 255 15.28 16.41 -13.35
C GLN A 255 16.11 16.15 -12.09
N LEU A 256 17.43 16.01 -12.21
CA LEU A 256 18.33 15.85 -11.06
C LEU A 256 18.26 17.05 -10.11
N SER A 257 18.22 18.26 -10.64
CA SER A 257 18.10 19.49 -9.83
C SER A 257 16.78 19.55 -9.05
N LEU A 258 15.67 19.08 -9.66
CA LEU A 258 14.36 19.00 -9.02
C LEU A 258 14.32 17.92 -7.93
N LEU A 259 14.98 16.78 -8.14
CA LEU A 259 15.07 15.70 -7.15
C LEU A 259 15.85 16.13 -5.91
N VAL A 260 17.00 16.79 -6.09
CA VAL A 260 17.78 17.36 -4.97
C VAL A 260 16.95 18.40 -4.20
N SER A 261 16.19 19.25 -4.90
CA SER A 261 15.32 20.25 -4.28
C SER A 261 14.15 19.63 -3.51
N LYS A 262 13.61 18.48 -3.97
CA LYS A 262 12.55 17.73 -3.27
C LYS A 262 13.08 17.05 -2.01
N ALA A 263 14.28 16.47 -2.07
CA ALA A 263 14.94 15.85 -0.91
C ALA A 263 15.17 16.87 0.23
N GLN A 264 15.50 18.13 -0.11
CA GLN A 264 15.68 19.20 0.88
C GLN A 264 14.36 19.74 1.47
N LYS A 265 13.21 19.56 0.80
CA LYS A 265 11.89 19.99 1.28
C LYS A 265 11.20 18.98 2.20
N GLY A 266 11.62 17.71 2.20
CA GLY A 266 11.06 16.66 3.05
C GLY A 266 11.51 16.69 4.52
N THR A 267 12.52 17.49 4.87
CA THR A 267 13.18 17.49 6.20
C THR A 267 12.57 18.50 7.19
N GLY A 268 11.27 18.80 7.07
CA GLY A 268 10.58 19.82 7.86
C GLY A 268 9.65 19.31 8.97
N GLY A 269 9.65 18.02 9.29
CA GLY A 269 8.79 17.43 10.33
C GLY A 269 9.59 16.71 11.41
N SER A 270 9.56 17.27 12.63
CA SER A 270 9.98 16.76 13.94
C SER A 270 10.63 15.37 14.06
N GLY A 271 11.80 15.36 14.72
CA GLY A 271 12.19 14.28 15.63
C GLY A 271 13.51 13.58 15.31
N HIS A 272 14.62 14.21 15.72
CA HIS A 272 15.91 13.57 16.06
C HIS A 272 16.47 12.54 15.05
N ASP A 273 16.96 13.00 13.91
CA ASP A 273 17.92 12.25 13.10
C ASP A 273 18.87 13.24 12.41
N ASP A 274 20.16 12.96 12.53
CA ASP A 274 21.30 13.77 12.12
C ASP A 274 21.27 14.19 10.63
N PRO A 275 21.95 15.30 10.26
CA PRO A 275 21.95 15.81 8.89
C PRO A 275 22.37 14.74 7.89
N VAL A 276 21.55 14.55 6.86
CA VAL A 276 21.85 13.70 5.70
C VAL A 276 22.96 14.37 4.88
N THR A 277 24.18 14.28 5.38
CA THR A 277 25.38 14.17 4.55
C THR A 277 25.37 12.78 3.93
N SER A 278 25.70 12.68 2.65
CA SER A 278 25.72 11.45 1.85
C SER A 278 26.49 10.27 2.46
N THR A 279 27.26 10.47 3.53
CA THR A 279 27.96 9.44 4.29
C THR A 279 27.06 8.70 5.30
N THR A 280 26.14 9.38 6.00
CA THR A 280 25.34 8.76 7.07
C THR A 280 24.23 7.85 6.54
N SER A 281 23.71 8.12 5.34
CA SER A 281 22.76 7.23 4.66
C SER A 281 23.42 5.95 4.15
N ILE A 282 24.70 5.99 3.78
CA ILE A 282 25.45 4.80 3.35
C ILE A 282 25.69 3.87 4.54
N ASP A 283 25.95 4.42 5.73
CA ASP A 283 26.12 3.62 6.95
C ASP A 283 24.83 2.85 7.31
N LYS A 284 23.65 3.46 7.14
CA LYS A 284 22.36 2.76 7.32
C LYS A 284 22.09 1.70 6.24
N ILE A 285 22.57 1.89 5.01
CA ILE A 285 22.50 0.87 3.94
C ILE A 285 23.43 -0.32 4.24
N SER A 286 24.53 -0.08 4.95
CA SER A 286 25.56 -1.08 5.27
C SER A 286 25.12 -2.09 6.34
N LEU A 287 24.09 -1.77 7.13
CA LEU A 287 23.51 -2.69 8.11
C LEU A 287 22.61 -3.72 7.40
N PRO A 288 22.69 -5.02 7.76
CA PRO A 288 21.79 -6.05 7.21
C PRO A 288 20.33 -5.71 7.52
N PHE A 289 19.42 -6.06 6.60
CA PHE A 289 17.98 -5.77 6.76
C PHE A 289 17.38 -6.54 7.94
N ILE A 290 17.95 -7.72 8.23
CA ILE A 290 17.65 -8.55 9.39
C ILE A 290 18.92 -8.59 10.24
N ALA A 291 18.83 -8.18 11.51
CA ALA A 291 19.98 -8.30 12.40
C ALA A 291 20.33 -9.79 12.61
N PRO A 292 21.60 -10.16 12.82
CA PRO A 292 21.99 -11.55 13.08
C PRO A 292 21.22 -12.20 14.25
N GLU A 293 20.79 -11.38 15.22
CA GLU A 293 20.00 -11.78 16.39
C GLU A 293 18.51 -12.07 16.07
N GLU A 294 17.99 -11.50 14.98
CA GLU A 294 16.62 -11.71 14.49
C GLU A 294 16.53 -12.90 13.52
N ALA A 295 17.65 -13.27 12.88
CA ALA A 295 17.74 -14.45 12.02
C ALA A 295 17.50 -15.75 12.82
N GLU A 296 17.94 -15.82 14.08
CA GLU A 296 17.65 -16.94 14.98
C GLU A 296 16.14 -17.03 15.31
N GLN A 297 15.47 -15.89 15.51
CA GLN A 297 14.03 -15.86 15.73
C GLN A 297 13.26 -16.34 14.50
N MET A 298 13.72 -16.00 13.29
CA MET A 298 13.13 -16.44 12.04
C MET A 298 13.09 -17.97 11.89
N THR A 299 14.13 -18.67 12.39
CA THR A 299 14.13 -20.15 12.44
C THR A 299 13.15 -20.73 13.45
N SER A 300 12.74 -19.96 14.47
CA SER A 300 11.74 -20.38 15.45
C SER A 300 10.30 -20.38 14.90
N TRP A 301 10.04 -19.59 13.84
CA TRP A 301 8.76 -19.53 13.14
C TRP A 301 8.65 -20.54 11.99
N GLU A 302 9.70 -21.35 11.74
CA GLU A 302 9.59 -22.46 10.81
C GLU A 302 8.62 -23.51 11.36
N ILE A 303 7.42 -23.55 10.78
CA ILE A 303 6.47 -24.63 11.01
C ILE A 303 7.05 -25.90 10.38
N ARG A 304 7.88 -26.63 11.13
CA ARG A 304 8.36 -27.95 10.71
C ARG A 304 7.15 -28.87 10.55
N PRO A 305 6.97 -29.53 9.39
CA PRO A 305 6.00 -30.62 9.30
C PRO A 305 6.45 -31.68 10.32
N GLN A 306 5.65 -31.87 11.35
CA GLN A 306 5.82 -32.96 12.32
C GLN A 306 5.59 -34.27 11.56
N VAL A 307 6.63 -34.79 10.91
CA VAL A 307 6.64 -36.18 10.46
C VAL A 307 6.68 -37.01 11.73
N SER A 308 5.49 -37.38 12.21
CA SER A 308 5.33 -38.26 13.36
C SER A 308 6.02 -39.59 13.06
N SER A 309 7.23 -39.74 13.59
CA SER A 309 7.86 -41.03 13.74
C SER A 309 7.08 -41.80 14.80
N ALA A 310 6.25 -42.75 14.33
CA ALA A 310 5.69 -43.87 15.07
C ALA A 310 5.16 -43.56 16.50
N GLN A 311 4.01 -42.89 16.60
CA GLN A 311 3.18 -43.03 17.80
C GLN A 311 2.53 -44.42 17.78
N LYS A 312 3.08 -45.33 18.59
CA LYS A 312 2.48 -46.65 18.88
C LYS A 312 1.04 -46.45 19.36
N ILE A 313 0.08 -46.96 18.59
CA ILE A 313 -1.29 -47.20 19.04
C ILE A 313 -1.21 -48.28 20.12
N LEU A 314 -1.39 -47.90 21.38
CA LEU A 314 -1.63 -48.84 22.48
C LEU A 314 -3.13 -49.21 22.46
N PRO A 315 -3.49 -50.50 22.39
CA PRO A 315 -4.89 -50.92 22.49
C PRO A 315 -5.37 -50.78 23.93
N MET A 316 -6.39 -49.95 24.16
CA MET A 316 -7.20 -50.00 25.39
C MET A 316 -8.02 -51.29 25.37
N THR A 317 -7.68 -52.20 26.28
CA THR A 317 -8.51 -53.37 26.59
C THR A 317 -9.59 -52.93 27.58
N MET A 318 -10.86 -53.16 27.23
CA MET A 318 -11.98 -53.07 28.16
C MET A 318 -11.97 -54.33 29.04
N SER A 319 -11.89 -54.14 30.36
CA SER A 319 -12.26 -55.18 31.32
C SER A 319 -13.77 -55.14 31.53
N ILE A 320 -14.38 -56.33 31.45
CA ILE A 320 -15.80 -56.63 31.65
C ILE A 320 -16.25 -56.24 33.05
#